data_AF-A0AAW6H016-F1
#
_entry.id   AF-A0AAW6H016-F1
#
_cell.length_a   1.000
_cell.length_b   1.000
_cell.length_c   1.000
_cell.angle_alpha   90.00
_cell.angle_beta   90.00
_cell.angle_gamma   90.00
#
_symmetry.space_group_name_H-M   'P 1'
#
loop_
_entity.id
_entity.type
_entity.pdbx_description
1 polymer ?
#
loop_
_entity_poly.entity_id
_entity_poly.type
_entity_poly.pdbx_seq_one_letter_code
_entity_poly.pdbx_strand_id
1 'polypeptide(L)'
;MKKQKHRTSSGKMSERMSLLEFLKERSGIRLSKLEAYLDLVDKASVQYIPKDLCKQEFSLSNGQFVITITELAGCWHWHRATVRTFIEQLEKMNQISVTRL
;
A
#
# COMPACT_ATOMS: atom_id res chain seq x y z
N MET A 1 34.14 21.10 -18.99
CA MET A 1 33.41 19.81 -18.90
C MET A 1 33.16 19.49 -17.43
N LYS A 2 31.91 19.62 -16.93
CA LYS A 2 31.57 19.35 -15.53
C LYS A 2 31.30 17.85 -15.36
N LYS A 3 32.15 17.15 -14.57
CA LYS A 3 31.95 15.74 -14.25
C LYS A 3 30.75 15.60 -13.31
N GLN A 4 29.66 15.02 -13.82
CA GLN A 4 28.47 14.68 -13.06
C GLN A 4 28.78 13.47 -12.18
N LYS A 5 28.88 13.72 -10.87
CA LYS A 5 29.16 12.70 -9.86
C LYS A 5 27.88 11.90 -9.62
N HIS A 6 27.76 10.73 -10.24
CA HIS A 6 26.71 9.77 -9.94
C HIS A 6 26.82 9.34 -8.47
N ARG A 7 26.04 9.97 -7.59
CA ARG A 7 25.77 9.45 -6.24
C ARG A 7 24.82 8.28 -6.40
N THR A 8 25.37 7.07 -6.44
CA THR A 8 24.63 5.82 -6.42
C THR A 8 23.84 5.68 -5.12
N SER A 9 22.54 6.00 -5.19
CA SER A 9 21.34 5.22 -4.82
C SER A 9 21.47 3.94 -3.94
N SER A 10 22.41 3.86 -3.00
CA SER A 10 22.62 2.66 -2.18
C SER A 10 21.48 2.44 -1.16
N GLY A 11 21.05 3.51 -0.47
CA GLY A 11 19.94 3.44 0.50
C GLY A 11 18.59 3.07 -0.13
N LYS A 12 18.26 3.67 -1.27
CA LYS A 12 17.00 3.38 -2.00
C LYS A 12 16.91 1.95 -2.51
N MET A 13 18.04 1.32 -2.83
CA MET A 13 18.03 -0.08 -3.26
C MET A 13 17.78 -1.01 -2.07
N SER A 14 18.36 -0.71 -0.91
CA SER A 14 18.14 -1.49 0.33
C SER A 14 16.68 -1.48 0.77
N GLU A 15 16.02 -0.31 0.73
CA GLU A 15 14.59 -0.16 1.07
C GLU A 15 13.70 -0.97 0.12
N ARG A 16 13.98 -0.91 -1.19
CA ARG A 16 13.26 -1.69 -2.21
C ARG A 16 13.44 -3.19 -2.00
N MET A 17 14.66 -3.64 -1.69
CA MET A 17 14.92 -5.05 -1.40
C MET A 17 14.19 -5.53 -0.14
N SER A 18 14.12 -4.68 0.89
CA SER A 18 13.39 -4.97 2.13
C SER A 18 11.88 -5.12 1.89
N LEU A 19 11.30 -4.25 1.05
CA LEU A 19 9.91 -4.39 0.63
C LEU A 19 9.68 -5.68 -0.15
N LEU A 20 10.51 -5.98 -1.15
CA LEU A 20 10.37 -7.19 -1.96
C LEU A 20 10.48 -8.46 -1.10
N GLU A 21 11.38 -8.46 -0.12
CA GLU A 21 11.47 -9.53 0.87
C GLU A 21 10.20 -9.68 1.69
N PHE A 22 9.59 -8.57 2.10
CA PHE A 22 8.34 -8.61 2.85
C PHE A 22 7.16 -9.12 2.01
N LEU A 23 7.12 -8.79 0.71
CA LEU A 23 6.00 -9.12 -0.18
C LEU A 23 6.05 -10.55 -0.74
N LYS A 24 7.20 -11.24 -0.72
CA LYS A 24 7.44 -12.53 -1.41
C LYS A 24 6.70 -13.76 -0.82
N GLU A 25 5.84 -13.59 0.17
CA GLU A 25 5.09 -14.70 0.77
C GLU A 25 4.09 -15.32 -0.21
N ARG A 26 4.10 -16.66 -0.33
CA ARG A 26 3.07 -17.40 -1.07
C ARG A 26 1.80 -17.54 -0.23
N SER A 27 0.68 -17.28 -0.86
CA SER A 27 -0.65 -17.53 -0.30
C SER A 27 -1.42 -18.51 -1.18
N GLY A 28 -2.30 -19.30 -0.57
CA GLY A 28 -3.23 -20.21 -1.25
C GLY A 28 -4.50 -19.48 -1.69
N ILE A 29 -5.63 -19.72 -1.01
CA ILE A 29 -6.95 -19.16 -1.35
C ILE A 29 -7.03 -17.63 -1.08
N ARG A 30 -6.17 -17.10 -0.23
CA ARG A 30 -6.16 -15.69 0.17
C ARG A 30 -5.25 -14.91 -0.78
N LEU A 31 -5.41 -13.60 -0.90
CA LEU A 31 -4.39 -12.81 -1.58
C LEU A 31 -3.06 -12.88 -0.82
N SER A 32 -1.96 -12.96 -1.55
CA SER A 32 -0.60 -12.79 -1.05
C SER A 32 -0.35 -11.33 -0.66
N LYS A 33 0.74 -11.08 0.08
CA LYS A 33 1.15 -9.71 0.42
C LYS A 33 1.44 -8.87 -0.82
N LEU A 34 2.02 -9.46 -1.86
CA LEU A 34 2.25 -8.80 -3.15
C LEU A 34 0.92 -8.41 -3.82
N GLU A 35 -0.03 -9.34 -3.91
CA GLU A 35 -1.34 -9.07 -4.53
C GLU A 35 -2.11 -8.01 -3.74
N ALA A 36 -2.10 -8.06 -2.41
CA ALA A 36 -2.69 -7.03 -1.56
C ALA A 36 -2.03 -5.66 -1.76
N TYR A 37 -0.69 -5.62 -1.92
CA TYR A 37 0.02 -4.37 -2.22
C TYR A 37 -0.38 -3.80 -3.60
N LEU A 38 -0.46 -4.65 -4.63
CA LEU A 38 -0.88 -4.23 -5.98
C LEU A 38 -2.33 -3.72 -5.99
N ASP A 39 -3.23 -4.34 -5.21
CA ASP A 39 -4.61 -3.88 -5.03
C ASP A 39 -4.65 -2.46 -4.42
N LEU A 40 -3.79 -2.14 -3.44
CA LEU A 40 -3.68 -0.77 -2.91
C LEU A 40 -3.20 0.22 -3.99
N VAL A 41 -2.23 -0.17 -4.81
CA VAL A 41 -1.71 0.66 -5.91
C VAL A 41 -2.80 0.93 -6.95
N ASP A 42 -3.57 -0.09 -7.33
CA ASP A 42 -4.69 0.03 -8.26
C ASP A 42 -5.74 1.01 -7.72
N LYS A 43 -6.17 0.86 -6.46
CA LYS A 43 -7.13 1.77 -5.82
C LYS A 43 -6.63 3.20 -5.75
N ALA A 44 -5.35 3.40 -5.45
CA ALA A 44 -4.72 4.73 -5.45
C ALA A 44 -4.70 5.37 -6.84
N SER A 45 -4.54 4.56 -7.91
CA SER A 45 -4.49 5.04 -9.30
C SER A 45 -5.83 5.57 -9.80
N VAL A 46 -6.94 5.09 -9.24
CA VAL A 46 -8.31 5.50 -9.59
C VAL A 46 -8.99 6.35 -8.52
N GLN A 47 -8.24 6.78 -7.49
CA GLN A 47 -8.74 7.54 -6.34
C GLN A 47 -9.99 6.92 -5.70
N TYR A 48 -9.92 5.61 -5.42
CA TYR A 48 -11.07 4.83 -4.97
C TYR A 48 -11.75 5.42 -3.72
N ILE A 49 -13.09 5.40 -3.71
CA ILE A 49 -13.93 5.72 -2.55
C ILE A 49 -15.00 4.62 -2.42
N PRO A 50 -15.18 3.99 -1.25
CA PRO A 50 -16.21 2.99 -1.04
C PRO A 50 -17.60 3.59 -1.26
N LYS A 51 -18.50 2.83 -1.90
CA LYS A 51 -19.87 3.29 -2.18
C LYS A 51 -20.61 3.76 -0.93
N ASP A 52 -20.39 3.08 0.19
CA ASP A 52 -21.02 3.41 1.48
C ASP A 52 -20.52 4.73 2.07
N LEU A 53 -19.35 5.20 1.65
CA LEU A 53 -18.76 6.47 2.06
C LEU A 53 -18.93 7.58 1.00
N CYS A 54 -19.54 7.29 -0.15
CA CYS A 54 -19.70 8.26 -1.24
C CYS A 54 -20.56 9.48 -0.86
N LYS A 55 -21.31 9.42 0.24
CA LYS A 55 -22.09 10.55 0.78
C LYS A 55 -21.24 11.55 1.57
N GLN A 56 -20.01 11.18 1.93
CA GLN A 56 -19.06 12.06 2.59
C GLN A 56 -18.16 12.70 1.52
N GLU A 57 -17.94 14.00 1.62
CA GLU A 57 -17.03 14.70 0.72
C GLU A 57 -15.58 14.38 1.07
N PHE A 58 -14.82 13.89 0.08
CA PHE A 58 -13.39 13.66 0.18
C PHE A 58 -12.66 14.43 -0.92
N SER A 59 -11.73 15.30 -0.52
CA SER A 59 -10.81 15.97 -1.45
C SER A 59 -9.55 15.14 -1.60
N LEU A 60 -9.53 14.23 -2.57
CA LEU A 60 -8.38 13.35 -2.82
C LEU A 60 -7.43 13.95 -3.87
N SER A 61 -6.14 13.90 -3.58
CA SER A 61 -5.06 14.13 -4.55
C SER A 61 -4.72 12.85 -5.29
N ASN A 62 -3.97 12.96 -6.40
CA ASN A 62 -3.51 11.80 -7.15
C ASN A 62 -2.71 10.82 -6.26
N GLY A 63 -3.02 9.54 -6.32
CA GLY A 63 -2.42 8.52 -5.46
C GLY A 63 -3.03 8.41 -4.06
N GLN A 64 -4.10 9.15 -3.75
CA GLN A 64 -4.88 9.01 -2.52
C GLN A 64 -6.21 8.31 -2.80
N PHE A 65 -6.65 7.51 -1.84
CA PHE A 65 -7.94 6.83 -1.87
C PHE A 65 -8.46 6.65 -0.44
N VAL A 66 -9.75 6.36 -0.31
CA VAL A 66 -10.40 6.01 0.96
C VAL A 66 -10.73 4.54 0.94
N ILE A 67 -10.62 3.87 2.09
CA ILE A 67 -11.05 2.48 2.23
C ILE A 67 -11.32 2.17 3.70
N THR A 68 -12.13 1.14 3.96
CA THR A 68 -12.26 0.57 5.30
C THR A 68 -11.40 -0.68 5.45
N ILE A 69 -10.91 -0.92 6.67
CA ILE A 69 -10.23 -2.19 7.01
C ILE A 69 -11.15 -3.41 6.77
N THR A 70 -12.46 -3.25 6.94
CA THR A 70 -13.44 -4.32 6.73
C THR A 70 -13.54 -4.70 5.26
N GLU A 71 -13.53 -3.73 4.36
CA GLU A 71 -13.55 -3.97 2.92
C GLU A 71 -12.29 -4.66 2.43
N LEU A 72 -11.10 -4.17 2.84
CA LEU A 72 -9.83 -4.86 2.54
C LEU A 72 -9.81 -6.30 3.05
N ALA A 73 -10.29 -6.53 4.28
CA ALA A 73 -10.38 -7.86 4.86
C ALA A 73 -11.25 -8.80 4.01
N GLY A 74 -12.38 -8.29 3.49
CA GLY A 74 -13.24 -9.01 2.56
C GLY A 74 -12.54 -9.31 1.24
N CYS A 75 -12.02 -8.29 0.56
CA CYS A 75 -11.36 -8.42 -0.74
C CYS A 75 -10.16 -9.36 -0.71
N TRP A 76 -9.36 -9.32 0.36
CA TRP A 76 -8.12 -10.10 0.45
C TRP A 76 -8.32 -11.46 1.09
N HIS A 77 -9.53 -11.75 1.60
CA HIS A 77 -9.83 -12.89 2.47
C HIS A 77 -8.88 -12.94 3.69
N TRP A 78 -8.63 -11.79 4.31
CA TRP A 78 -7.78 -11.67 5.48
C TRP A 78 -8.59 -11.35 6.73
N HIS A 79 -8.09 -11.74 7.91
CA HIS A 79 -8.62 -11.19 9.15
C HIS A 79 -8.31 -9.69 9.23
N ARG A 80 -9.23 -8.90 9.79
CA ARG A 80 -9.06 -7.45 9.99
C ARG A 80 -7.77 -7.12 10.77
N ALA A 81 -7.36 -7.98 11.71
CA ALA A 81 -6.09 -7.82 12.42
C ALA A 81 -4.88 -7.93 11.48
N THR A 82 -4.85 -8.93 10.59
CA THR A 82 -3.80 -9.10 9.58
C THR A 82 -3.72 -7.90 8.63
N VAL A 83 -4.87 -7.37 8.18
CA VAL A 83 -4.90 -6.15 7.35
C VAL A 83 -4.25 -4.98 8.08
N ARG A 84 -4.61 -4.74 9.35
CA ARG A 84 -4.01 -3.64 10.14
C ARG A 84 -2.50 -3.79 10.24
N THR A 85 -2.02 -4.97 10.65
CA THR A 85 -0.58 -5.24 10.77
C THR A 85 0.16 -5.06 9.45
N PHE A 86 -0.44 -5.46 8.33
CA PHE A 86 0.14 -5.27 7.00
C PHE A 86 0.25 -3.77 6.63
N ILE A 87 -0.82 -3.01 6.82
CA ILE A 87 -0.85 -1.56 6.57
C ILE A 87 0.16 -0.82 7.46
N GLU A 88 0.22 -1.16 8.76
CA GLU A 88 1.20 -0.60 9.70
C GLU A 88 2.65 -0.88 9.27
N GLN A 89 2.93 -2.06 8.72
CA GLN A 89 4.26 -2.39 8.23
C GLN A 89 4.62 -1.64 6.95
N LEU A 90 3.69 -1.47 6.01
CA LEU A 90 3.89 -0.63 4.82
C LEU A 90 4.16 0.84 5.21
N GLU A 91 3.43 1.35 6.20
CA GLU A 91 3.65 2.71 6.73
C GLU A 91 5.02 2.85 7.41
N LYS A 92 5.43 1.88 8.25
CA LYS A 92 6.78 1.85 8.86
C LYS A 92 7.91 1.78 7.83
N MET A 93 7.67 1.14 6.69
CA MET A 93 8.60 1.08 5.56
C MET A 93 8.52 2.31 4.64
N ASN A 94 7.76 3.34 5.01
CA ASN A 94 7.53 4.55 4.22
C ASN A 94 6.98 4.28 2.80
N GLN A 95 6.24 3.18 2.61
CA GLN A 95 5.63 2.84 1.32
C GLN A 95 4.27 3.50 1.12
N ILE A 96 3.57 3.78 2.22
CA ILE A 96 2.29 4.49 2.24
C ILE A 96 2.27 5.44 3.45
N SER A 97 1.34 6.39 3.44
CA SER A 97 0.97 7.18 4.61
C SER A 97 -0.51 7.00 4.86
N VAL A 98 -0.94 6.87 6.11
CA VAL A 98 -2.34 6.62 6.43
C VAL A 98 -2.92 7.67 7.37
N THR A 99 -4.01 8.29 6.93
CA THR A 99 -4.86 9.13 7.77
C THR A 99 -6.03 8.31 8.32
N ARG A 100 -6.22 8.30 9.63
CA ARG A 100 -7.39 7.69 10.27
C ARG A 100 -8.48 8.75 10.41
N LEU A 101 -9.67 8.42 9.93
CA LEU A 101 -10.87 9.27 9.98
C LEU A 101 -11.83 8.78 11.07
#